data_AF-A0A486XKI3-F1
#
_entry.id   AF-A0A486XKI3-F1
#
_cell.length_a   1.000
_cell.length_b   1.000
_cell.length_c   1.000
_cell.angle_alpha   90.00
_cell.angle_beta   90.00
_cell.angle_gamma   90.00
#
_symmetry.space_group_name_H-M   'P 1'
#
loop_
_entity.id
_entity.type
_entity.pdbx_description
1 polymer ?
#
loop_
_entity_poly.entity_id
_entity_poly.type
_entity_poly.pdbx_seq_one_letter_code
_entity_poly.pdbx_strand_id
1 'polypeptide(L)'
;MNHKEDIVEHKTKNLREIEDVIAKAIKKVNGRKENDLCKYLPMTSGGYMHHFTLRKMKTRQPHELGSMLEKYIINSERPAAVPPKQRAARGSRKRRDQLTFTRNQIERMLNIARLAGDKEMVSILAPKKSLATCKRELIASIRHSRVEPDLWNAYVEALNTQQNPPTNASLMDILSAMQGNK
;
A
#
# COMPACT_ATOMS: atom_id res chain seq x y z
N MET A 1 38.38 27.42 -6.00
CA MET A 1 37.34 26.62 -6.68
C MET A 1 37.92 25.24 -6.88
N ASN A 2 37.48 24.22 -6.13
CA ASN A 2 37.68 22.77 -6.34
C ASN A 2 37.19 22.02 -5.07
N HIS A 3 35.89 22.06 -4.79
CA HIS A 3 35.29 21.30 -3.68
C HIS A 3 34.28 20.25 -4.17
N LYS A 4 33.98 20.22 -5.47
CA LYS A 4 33.03 19.25 -6.03
C LYS A 4 33.70 17.96 -6.52
N GLU A 5 34.96 18.01 -6.93
CA GLU A 5 35.67 16.83 -7.45
C GLU A 5 36.12 15.88 -6.32
N ASP A 6 36.62 16.41 -5.20
CA ASP A 6 37.04 15.60 -4.03
C ASP A 6 35.87 14.84 -3.36
N ILE A 7 34.67 15.43 -3.33
CA ILE A 7 33.49 14.79 -2.73
C ILE A 7 33.04 13.57 -3.55
N VAL A 8 33.20 13.62 -4.87
CA VAL A 8 32.77 12.53 -5.76
C VAL A 8 33.75 11.35 -5.68
N GLU A 9 35.04 11.62 -5.56
CA GLU A 9 36.08 10.58 -5.48
C GLU A 9 36.10 9.84 -4.13
N HIS A 10 35.81 10.55 -3.02
CA HIS A 10 35.60 9.90 -1.72
C HIS A 10 34.32 9.04 -1.71
N LYS A 11 33.28 9.44 -2.44
CA LYS A 11 32.03 8.69 -2.51
C LYS A 11 32.18 7.36 -3.24
N THR A 12 33.02 7.31 -4.29
CA THR A 12 33.29 6.10 -5.07
C THR A 12 34.26 5.13 -4.39
N LYS A 13 35.28 5.63 -3.66
CA LYS A 13 36.15 4.77 -2.83
C LYS A 13 35.36 4.06 -1.72
N ASN A 14 34.48 4.79 -1.02
CA ASN A 14 33.59 4.21 -0.01
C ASN A 14 32.63 3.15 -0.59
N LEU A 15 32.13 3.33 -1.82
CA LEU A 15 31.22 2.37 -2.46
C LEU A 15 31.90 1.02 -2.73
N ARG A 16 33.17 1.02 -3.19
CA ARG A 16 33.92 -0.21 -3.44
C ARG A 16 34.23 -0.96 -2.15
N GLU A 17 34.70 -0.26 -1.12
CA GLU A 17 34.99 -0.87 0.19
C GLU A 17 33.76 -1.53 0.79
N ILE A 18 32.58 -0.94 0.59
CA ILE A 18 31.32 -1.49 1.10
C ILE A 18 30.85 -2.68 0.28
N GLU A 19 31.09 -2.69 -1.03
CA GLU A 19 30.85 -3.88 -1.85
C GLU A 19 31.74 -5.05 -1.42
N ASP A 20 32.98 -4.79 -1.03
CA ASP A 20 33.88 -5.80 -0.47
C ASP A 20 33.39 -6.31 0.90
N VAL A 21 32.89 -5.43 1.77
CA VAL A 21 32.28 -5.80 3.07
C VAL A 21 31.00 -6.62 2.86
N ILE A 22 30.16 -6.24 1.89
CA ILE A 22 28.97 -7.00 1.50
C ILE A 22 29.36 -8.39 0.97
N ALA A 23 30.37 -8.48 0.11
CA ALA A 23 30.85 -9.75 -0.42
C ALA A 23 31.40 -10.68 0.67
N LYS A 24 32.18 -10.13 1.62
CA LYS A 24 32.66 -10.87 2.81
C LYS A 24 31.50 -11.35 3.67
N ALA A 25 30.50 -10.50 3.89
CA ALA A 25 29.30 -10.87 4.64
C ALA A 25 28.52 -12.00 3.96
N ILE A 26 28.31 -11.92 2.64
CA ILE A 26 27.62 -12.96 1.84
C ILE A 26 28.35 -14.30 1.93
N LYS A 27 29.69 -14.28 1.79
CA LYS A 27 30.54 -15.47 1.90
C LYS A 27 30.42 -16.12 3.28
N LYS A 28 30.34 -15.30 4.34
CA LYS A 28 30.20 -15.79 5.72
C LYS A 28 28.82 -16.40 6.02
N VAL A 29 27.74 -15.82 5.49
CA VAL A 29 26.39 -16.39 5.65
C VAL A 29 26.06 -17.49 4.63
N ASN A 30 27.01 -17.86 3.76
CA ASN A 30 26.81 -18.77 2.63
C ASN A 30 25.58 -18.41 1.76
N GLY A 31 25.33 -17.11 1.59
CA GLY A 31 24.21 -16.58 0.82
C GLY A 31 24.51 -16.52 -0.67
N ARG A 32 23.48 -16.53 -1.52
CA ARG A 32 23.66 -16.35 -2.98
C ARG A 32 23.32 -14.94 -3.45
N LYS A 33 22.49 -14.23 -2.68
CA LYS A 33 22.01 -12.89 -3.03
C LYS A 33 22.18 -11.96 -1.83
N GLU A 34 22.34 -10.66 -2.09
CA GLU A 34 22.33 -9.62 -1.05
C GLU A 34 21.04 -9.67 -0.19
N ASN A 35 19.94 -10.18 -0.77
CA ASN A 35 18.68 -10.42 -0.07
C ASN A 35 18.79 -11.40 1.10
N ASP A 36 19.81 -12.26 1.14
CA ASP A 36 20.00 -13.19 2.25
C ASP A 36 20.61 -12.48 3.47
N LEU A 37 21.38 -11.40 3.26
CA LEU A 37 21.92 -10.57 4.35
C LEU A 37 20.81 -9.91 5.18
N CYS A 38 19.69 -9.62 4.54
CA CYS A 38 18.53 -8.99 5.15
C CYS A 38 18.02 -9.74 6.39
N LYS A 39 18.12 -11.08 6.41
CA LYS A 39 17.67 -11.95 7.52
C LYS A 39 18.51 -11.81 8.79
N TYR A 40 19.76 -11.36 8.65
CA TYR A 40 20.75 -11.27 9.72
C TYR A 40 20.91 -9.85 10.27
N LEU A 41 20.23 -8.87 9.65
CA LEU A 41 20.32 -7.47 10.04
C LEU A 41 19.09 -7.08 10.86
N PRO A 42 19.23 -6.86 12.18
CA PRO A 42 18.13 -6.42 13.03
C PRO A 42 17.81 -4.94 12.76
N MET A 43 16.52 -4.60 12.76
CA MET A 43 16.05 -3.22 12.67
C MET A 43 15.45 -2.77 14.01
N THR A 44 15.64 -1.49 14.36
CA THR A 44 15.08 -0.86 15.57
C THR A 44 13.56 -0.97 15.68
N SER A 45 12.85 -1.10 14.54
CA SER A 45 11.39 -1.29 14.49
C SER A 45 10.93 -2.72 14.78
N GLY A 46 11.86 -3.65 15.04
CA GLY A 46 11.59 -5.08 15.22
C GLY A 46 11.53 -5.82 13.87
N GLY A 47 12.12 -7.01 13.83
CA GLY A 47 12.21 -7.86 12.65
C GLY A 47 13.50 -7.67 11.84
N TYR A 48 13.63 -8.49 10.81
CA TYR A 48 14.75 -8.45 9.86
C TYR A 48 14.57 -7.33 8.84
N MET A 49 15.67 -6.76 8.35
CA MET A 49 15.63 -5.67 7.39
C MET A 49 14.98 -6.08 6.06
N HIS A 50 14.12 -5.25 5.48
CA HIS A 50 13.58 -5.52 4.14
C HIS A 50 14.61 -5.20 3.04
N HIS A 51 14.63 -5.97 1.96
CA HIS A 51 15.57 -5.76 0.84
C HIS A 51 15.46 -4.37 0.18
N PHE A 52 14.27 -3.75 0.18
CA PHE A 52 14.11 -2.36 -0.24
C PHE A 52 14.87 -1.37 0.65
N THR A 53 14.90 -1.63 1.95
CA THR A 53 15.65 -0.82 2.91
C THR A 53 17.15 -1.02 2.69
N LEU A 54 17.61 -2.27 2.50
CA LEU A 54 19.01 -2.55 2.17
C LEU A 54 19.46 -1.78 0.90
N ARG A 55 18.66 -1.83 -0.17
CA ARG A 55 18.93 -1.09 -1.41
C ARG A 55 18.97 0.43 -1.18
N LYS A 56 18.06 0.96 -0.36
CA LYS A 56 18.05 2.39 0.01
C LYS A 56 19.26 2.78 0.85
N MET A 57 19.69 1.93 1.80
CA MET A 57 20.86 2.17 2.66
C MET A 57 22.15 2.20 1.84
N LYS A 58 22.33 1.29 0.87
CA LYS A 58 23.47 1.30 -0.06
C LYS A 58 23.65 2.66 -0.77
N THR A 59 22.54 3.32 -1.14
CA THR A 59 22.59 4.61 -1.86
C THR A 59 22.67 5.83 -0.94
N ARG A 60 21.97 5.81 0.21
CA ARG A 60 21.85 6.98 1.08
C ARG A 60 22.89 7.02 2.21
N GLN A 61 23.16 5.89 2.85
CA GLN A 61 23.97 5.79 4.07
C GLN A 61 24.83 4.52 4.02
N PRO A 62 25.86 4.53 3.17
CA PRO A 62 26.66 3.34 2.91
C PRO A 62 27.56 2.99 4.13
N HIS A 63 28.10 3.99 4.85
CA HIS A 63 28.93 3.76 6.04
C HIS A 63 28.18 3.04 7.18
N GLU A 64 26.94 3.44 7.46
CA GLU A 64 26.11 2.83 8.51
C GLU A 64 25.81 1.36 8.17
N LEU A 65 25.58 1.06 6.88
CA LEU A 65 25.40 -0.31 6.42
C LEU A 65 26.67 -1.16 6.64
N GLY A 66 27.86 -0.61 6.35
CA GLY A 66 29.14 -1.28 6.59
C GLY A 66 29.33 -1.65 8.06
N SER A 67 29.14 -0.70 8.99
CA SER A 67 29.26 -0.93 10.42
C SER A 67 28.25 -1.96 10.95
N MET A 68 27.03 -1.98 10.41
CA MET A 68 26.03 -3.00 10.76
C MET A 68 26.42 -4.39 10.27
N LEU A 69 26.92 -4.50 9.03
CA LEU A 69 27.40 -5.79 8.48
C LEU A 69 28.59 -6.32 9.28
N GLU A 70 29.51 -5.45 9.67
CA GLU A 70 30.65 -5.84 10.50
C GLU A 70 30.21 -6.35 11.87
N LYS A 71 29.32 -5.61 12.54
CA LYS A 71 28.84 -5.96 13.88
C LYS A 71 28.01 -7.25 13.91
N TYR A 72 27.05 -7.40 12.98
CA TYR A 72 26.05 -8.47 13.04
C TYR A 72 26.38 -9.70 12.18
N ILE A 73 27.32 -9.59 11.23
CA ILE A 73 27.68 -10.70 10.33
C ILE A 73 29.16 -11.06 10.45
N ILE A 74 30.07 -10.09 10.32
CA ILE A 74 31.52 -10.37 10.26
C ILE A 74 32.09 -10.71 11.65
N ASN A 75 31.68 -10.01 12.70
CA ASN A 75 32.19 -10.23 14.06
C ASN A 75 31.39 -11.27 14.85
N SER A 76 30.20 -11.66 14.38
CA SER A 76 29.41 -12.72 15.01
C SER A 76 29.93 -14.11 14.60
N GLU A 77 30.18 -15.00 15.56
CA GLU A 77 30.62 -16.38 15.31
C GLU A 77 29.52 -17.24 14.66
N ARG A 78 28.26 -16.97 15.01
CA ARG A 78 27.06 -17.48 14.32
C ARG A 78 26.08 -16.33 14.13
N PRO A 79 25.89 -15.80 12.89
CA PRO A 79 24.96 -14.72 12.67
C PRO A 79 23.53 -15.20 12.96
N ALA A 80 22.91 -14.65 14.00
CA ALA A 80 21.57 -15.04 14.41
C ALA A 80 20.55 -14.50 13.42
N ALA A 81 19.79 -15.40 12.78
CA ALA A 81 18.67 -15.01 11.95
C ALA A 81 17.63 -14.29 12.82
N VAL A 82 17.36 -13.03 12.50
CA VAL A 82 16.41 -12.21 13.26
C VAL A 82 15.01 -12.72 12.95
N PRO A 83 14.23 -13.16 13.94
CA PRO A 83 12.89 -13.62 13.70
C PRO A 83 12.06 -12.47 13.11
N PRO A 84 11.20 -12.74 12.11
CA PRO A 84 10.31 -11.74 11.56
C PRO A 84 9.49 -11.09 12.67
N LYS A 85 9.26 -9.78 12.57
CA LYS A 85 8.34 -9.09 13.49
C LYS A 85 6.99 -9.80 13.45
N GLN A 86 6.55 -10.32 14.59
CA GLN A 86 5.23 -10.91 14.70
C GLN A 86 4.21 -9.83 14.30
N ARG A 87 3.44 -10.10 13.25
CA ARG A 87 2.35 -9.19 12.89
C ARG A 87 1.43 -9.11 14.10
N ALA A 88 1.00 -7.90 14.47
CA ALA A 88 -0.06 -7.75 15.45
C ALA A 88 -1.16 -8.74 15.08
N ALA A 89 -1.70 -9.45 16.07
CA ALA A 89 -2.83 -10.34 15.86
C ALA A 89 -3.84 -9.53 15.05
N ARG A 90 -4.05 -9.93 13.79
CA ARG A 90 -5.11 -9.36 12.98
C ARG A 90 -6.33 -9.73 13.77
N GLY A 91 -6.85 -8.78 14.55
CA GLY A 91 -7.92 -9.04 15.49
C GLY A 91 -9.10 -9.69 14.79
N SER A 92 -10.15 -10.02 15.54
CA SER A 92 -11.45 -10.49 15.05
C SER A 92 -12.14 -9.46 14.13
N ARG A 93 -11.48 -9.05 13.04
CA ARG A 93 -11.92 -8.20 11.94
C ARG A 93 -12.43 -9.05 10.79
N LYS A 94 -12.54 -10.37 10.97
CA LYS A 94 -13.60 -11.12 10.33
C LYS A 94 -14.82 -10.97 11.23
N ARG A 95 -15.57 -9.86 11.08
CA ARG A 95 -16.95 -9.87 11.56
C ARG A 95 -17.57 -11.09 10.90
N ARG A 96 -17.96 -12.08 11.69
CA ARG A 96 -18.48 -13.37 11.18
C ARG A 96 -19.72 -13.16 10.29
N ASP A 97 -20.34 -11.99 10.43
CA ASP A 97 -21.54 -11.54 9.73
C ASP A 97 -21.27 -10.79 8.42
N GLN A 98 -20.01 -10.50 8.07
CA GLN A 98 -19.69 -9.85 6.79
C GLN A 98 -19.69 -10.89 5.66
N LEU A 99 -20.83 -11.02 4.97
CA LEU A 99 -20.93 -11.79 3.75
C LEU A 99 -20.14 -11.11 2.63
N THR A 100 -19.16 -11.82 2.07
CA THR A 100 -18.43 -11.36 0.87
C THR A 100 -19.16 -11.84 -0.37
N PHE A 101 -19.75 -10.90 -1.13
CA PHE A 101 -20.40 -11.23 -2.40
C PHE A 101 -19.41 -11.17 -3.56
N THR A 102 -19.53 -12.12 -4.47
CA THR A 102 -18.91 -12.06 -5.80
C THR A 102 -19.62 -11.04 -6.68
N ARG A 103 -18.94 -10.56 -7.72
CA ARG A 103 -19.48 -9.59 -8.68
C ARG A 103 -20.83 -10.03 -9.26
N ASN A 104 -20.94 -11.28 -9.69
CA ASN A 104 -22.17 -11.83 -10.28
C ASN A 104 -23.33 -11.94 -9.26
N GLN A 105 -23.02 -12.07 -7.96
CA GLN A 105 -24.05 -12.06 -6.91
C GLN A 105 -24.56 -10.64 -6.67
N ILE A 106 -23.67 -9.64 -6.70
CA ILE A 106 -24.05 -8.23 -6.59
C ILE A 106 -24.92 -7.81 -7.78
N GLU A 107 -24.56 -8.21 -9.01
CA GLU A 107 -25.34 -7.91 -10.22
C GLU A 107 -26.74 -8.54 -10.17
N ARG A 108 -26.86 -9.79 -9.70
CA ARG A 108 -28.17 -10.43 -9.48
C ARG A 108 -28.99 -9.72 -8.41
N MET A 109 -28.37 -9.33 -7.30
CA MET A 109 -29.03 -8.62 -6.22
C MET A 109 -29.48 -7.21 -6.62
N LEU A 110 -28.68 -6.52 -7.43
CA LEU A 110 -29.04 -5.23 -8.05
C LEU A 110 -30.26 -5.37 -8.95
N ASN A 111 -30.34 -6.44 -9.75
CA ASN A 111 -31.51 -6.70 -10.60
C ASN A 111 -32.78 -6.96 -9.77
N ILE A 112 -32.66 -7.74 -8.69
CA ILE A 112 -33.77 -7.99 -7.76
C ILE A 112 -34.22 -6.68 -7.09
N ALA A 113 -33.29 -5.84 -6.64
CA ALA A 113 -33.59 -4.55 -6.03
C ALA A 113 -34.33 -3.61 -7.01
N ARG A 114 -33.94 -3.61 -8.29
CA ARG A 114 -34.64 -2.84 -9.35
C ARG A 114 -36.07 -3.33 -9.57
N LEU A 115 -36.27 -4.65 -9.62
CA LEU A 115 -37.60 -5.25 -9.78
C LEU A 115 -38.50 -5.03 -8.56
N ALA A 116 -37.93 -5.02 -7.36
CA ALA A 116 -38.64 -4.75 -6.12
C ALA A 116 -38.94 -3.25 -5.90
N GLY A 117 -38.38 -2.36 -6.73
CA GLY A 117 -38.53 -0.90 -6.57
C GLY A 117 -37.75 -0.35 -5.36
N ASP A 118 -36.82 -1.12 -4.79
CA ASP A 118 -36.02 -0.72 -3.63
C ASP A 118 -34.87 0.20 -4.06
N LYS A 119 -35.16 1.51 -4.05
CA LYS A 119 -34.23 2.56 -4.47
C LYS A 119 -32.98 2.64 -3.59
N GLU A 120 -33.08 2.28 -2.31
CA GLU A 120 -31.97 2.32 -1.37
C GLU A 120 -30.97 1.21 -1.69
N MET A 121 -31.46 -0.03 -1.86
CA MET A 121 -30.62 -1.16 -2.24
C MET A 121 -30.01 -1.00 -3.63
N VAL A 122 -30.74 -0.39 -4.58
CA VAL A 122 -30.19 -0.04 -5.88
C VAL A 122 -29.03 0.95 -5.74
N SER A 123 -29.15 2.00 -4.92
CA SER A 123 -28.06 2.98 -4.73
C SER A 123 -26.83 2.37 -4.05
N ILE A 124 -27.02 1.45 -3.09
CA ILE A 124 -25.93 0.79 -2.38
C ILE A 124 -25.19 -0.22 -3.28
N LEU A 125 -25.95 -0.97 -4.09
CA LEU A 125 -25.41 -2.06 -4.92
C LEU A 125 -25.02 -1.62 -6.33
N ALA A 126 -25.46 -0.44 -6.77
CA ALA A 126 -25.06 0.10 -8.04
C ALA A 126 -23.52 0.17 -8.11
N PRO A 127 -22.91 -0.24 -9.23
CA PRO A 127 -21.49 -0.14 -9.39
C PRO A 127 -21.09 1.33 -9.29
N LYS A 128 -20.44 1.70 -8.20
CA LYS A 128 -19.86 3.03 -8.00
C LYS A 128 -18.69 3.19 -8.96
N LYS A 129 -18.98 3.48 -10.21
CA LYS A 129 -17.98 3.87 -11.20
C LYS A 129 -17.44 5.23 -10.77
N SER A 130 -16.13 5.33 -10.60
CA SER A 130 -15.50 6.61 -10.33
C SER A 130 -15.81 7.59 -11.48
N LEU A 131 -15.91 8.89 -11.18
CA LEU A 131 -16.13 9.92 -12.20
C LEU A 131 -15.11 9.82 -13.35
N ALA A 132 -13.86 9.48 -13.04
CA ALA A 132 -12.80 9.27 -14.03
C ALA A 132 -13.05 8.07 -14.95
N THR A 133 -13.70 7.02 -14.46
CA THR A 133 -14.13 5.87 -15.27
C THR A 133 -15.32 6.24 -16.15
N CYS A 134 -16.36 6.87 -15.59
CA CYS A 134 -17.52 7.32 -16.36
C CYS A 134 -17.13 8.29 -17.49
N LYS A 135 -16.24 9.25 -17.23
CA LYS A 135 -15.73 10.17 -18.27
C LYS A 135 -15.05 9.42 -19.42
N ARG A 136 -14.20 8.44 -19.11
CA ARG A 136 -13.49 7.65 -20.14
C ARG A 136 -14.45 6.80 -20.98
N GLU A 137 -15.40 6.14 -20.34
CA GLU A 137 -16.40 5.33 -21.03
C GLU A 137 -17.35 6.19 -21.87
N LEU A 138 -17.75 7.38 -21.39
CA LEU A 138 -18.61 8.30 -22.12
C LEU A 138 -17.92 8.84 -23.39
N ILE A 139 -16.64 9.22 -23.27
CA ILE A 139 -15.82 9.62 -24.42
C ILE A 139 -15.71 8.47 -25.44
N ALA A 140 -15.51 7.23 -24.96
CA ALA A 140 -15.47 6.06 -25.84
C ALA A 140 -16.82 5.83 -26.54
N SER A 141 -17.94 5.94 -25.82
CA SER A 141 -19.29 5.81 -26.37
C SER A 141 -19.55 6.84 -27.48
N ILE A 142 -19.18 8.11 -27.25
CA ILE A 142 -19.28 9.20 -28.22
C ILE A 142 -18.41 8.90 -29.46
N ARG A 143 -17.16 8.43 -29.27
CA ARG A 143 -16.26 8.06 -30.37
C ARG A 143 -16.81 6.93 -31.23
N HIS A 144 -17.60 6.04 -30.66
CA HIS A 144 -18.23 4.92 -31.36
C HIS A 144 -19.66 5.21 -31.80
N SER A 145 -20.13 6.46 -31.68
CA SER A 145 -21.49 6.90 -32.00
C SER A 145 -22.58 6.04 -31.33
N ARG A 146 -22.32 5.57 -30.11
CA ARG A 146 -23.28 4.83 -29.28
C ARG A 146 -23.81 5.74 -28.20
N VAL A 147 -25.12 5.77 -28.03
CA VAL A 147 -25.77 6.47 -26.92
C VAL A 147 -26.12 5.42 -25.87
N GLU A 148 -25.46 5.48 -24.72
CA GLU A 148 -25.78 4.65 -23.55
C GLU A 148 -26.41 5.54 -22.46
N PRO A 149 -27.75 5.57 -22.34
CA PRO A 149 -28.44 6.38 -21.34
C PRO A 149 -28.04 6.05 -19.89
N ASP A 150 -27.78 4.77 -19.62
CA ASP A 150 -27.34 4.31 -18.30
C ASP A 150 -25.95 4.85 -17.91
N LEU A 151 -25.07 5.03 -18.90
CA LEU A 151 -23.73 5.58 -18.71
C LEU A 151 -23.79 7.08 -18.40
N TRP A 152 -24.70 7.80 -19.07
CA TRP A 152 -24.98 9.19 -18.77
C TRP A 152 -25.56 9.37 -17.36
N ASN A 153 -26.54 8.55 -16.99
CA ASN A 153 -27.12 8.57 -15.66
C ASN A 153 -26.07 8.29 -14.58
N ALA A 154 -25.21 7.29 -14.79
CA ALA A 154 -24.10 6.99 -13.89
C ALA A 154 -23.05 8.13 -13.82
N TYR A 155 -22.82 8.86 -14.92
CA TYR A 155 -21.96 10.05 -14.94
C TYR A 155 -22.55 11.19 -14.11
N VAL A 156 -23.84 11.49 -14.27
CA VAL A 156 -24.54 12.54 -13.51
C VAL A 156 -24.58 12.19 -12.02
N GLU A 157 -24.86 10.94 -11.67
CA GLU A 157 -24.85 10.46 -10.29
C GLU A 157 -23.45 10.54 -9.65
N ALA A 158 -22.40 10.16 -10.39
CA ALA A 158 -21.01 10.27 -9.93
C ALA A 158 -20.57 11.73 -9.78
N LEU A 159 -21.07 12.64 -10.63
CA LEU A 159 -20.81 14.08 -10.56
C LEU A 159 -21.49 14.72 -9.35
N ASN A 160 -22.76 14.36 -9.09
CA ASN A 160 -23.48 14.77 -7.88
C ASN A 160 -22.81 14.26 -6.60
N THR A 161 -22.30 13.02 -6.61
CA THR A 161 -21.57 12.45 -5.46
C THR A 161 -20.21 13.12 -5.22
N GLN A 162 -19.58 13.71 -6.25
CA GLN A 162 -18.36 14.51 -6.06
C GLN A 162 -18.65 15.95 -5.61
N GLN A 163 -19.74 16.55 -6.08
CA GLN A 163 -20.13 17.92 -5.70
C GLN A 163 -20.76 17.98 -4.31
N ASN A 164 -21.60 16.99 -3.98
CA ASN A 164 -22.07 16.71 -2.63
C ASN A 164 -21.48 15.36 -2.18
N PRO A 165 -20.22 15.34 -1.73
CA PRO A 165 -19.74 14.17 -1.01
C PRO A 165 -20.70 13.92 0.15
N PRO A 166 -21.17 12.68 0.38
CA PRO A 166 -21.92 12.38 1.58
C PRO A 166 -21.01 12.70 2.76
N THR A 167 -21.20 13.89 3.33
CA THR A 167 -20.62 14.24 4.60
C THR A 167 -21.19 13.20 5.55
N ASN A 168 -20.34 12.64 6.40
CA ASN A 168 -20.74 11.81 7.53
C ASN A 168 -21.54 12.65 8.57
N ALA A 169 -22.33 13.63 8.13
CA ALA A 169 -23.14 14.54 8.92
C ALA A 169 -24.25 13.79 9.66
N SER A 170 -24.76 12.69 9.10
CA SER A 170 -25.76 11.87 9.81
C SER A 170 -25.27 11.32 11.15
N LEU A 171 -23.97 11.03 11.32
CA LEU A 171 -23.47 10.54 12.61
C LEU A 171 -23.23 11.66 13.64
N MET A 172 -22.84 12.86 13.19
CA MET A 172 -22.64 14.02 14.07
C MET A 172 -23.96 14.67 14.49
N ASP A 173 -24.97 14.69 13.61
CA ASP A 173 -26.31 15.19 13.94
C ASP A 173 -27.03 14.26 14.94
N ILE A 174 -26.88 12.94 14.79
CA ILE A 174 -27.43 11.96 15.74
C ILE A 174 -26.73 12.06 17.11
N LEU A 175 -25.40 12.25 17.15
CA LEU A 175 -24.66 12.44 18.40
C LEU A 175 -24.99 13.76 19.10
N SER A 176 -25.23 14.83 18.33
CA SER A 176 -25.62 16.15 18.88
C SER A 176 -27.05 16.14 19.43
N ALA A 177 -27.97 15.42 18.78
CA ALA A 177 -29.35 15.24 19.27
C ALA A 177 -29.42 14.47 20.60
N MET A 178 -28.44 13.61 20.91
CA MET A 178 -28.37 12.87 22.18
C MET A 178 -27.73 13.66 23.33
N GLN A 179 -27.03 14.77 23.06
CA GLN A 179 -26.36 15.58 24.09
C GLN A 179 -27.21 16.75 24.61
N GLY A 180 -28.36 17.04 23.99
CA GLY A 180 -29.25 18.16 24.35
C GLY A 180 -30.34 17.86 25.40
N ASN A 181 -30.45 16.62 25.90
CA ASN A 181 -31.40 16.26 26.96
C ASN A 181 -30.68 16.07 28.30
N LYS A 182 -30.36 17.19 28.96
CA LYS A 182 -30.15 17.27 30.42
C LYS A 182 -30.68 18.59 30.94
#